data_AF-A0A962JLB2-F1
#
_entry.id   AF-A0A962JLB2-F1
#
_cell.length_a   1.000
_cell.length_b   1.000
_cell.length_c   1.000
_cell.angle_alpha   90.00
_cell.angle_beta   90.00
_cell.angle_gamma   90.00
#
_symmetry.space_group_name_H-M   'P 1'
#
loop_
_entity.id
_entity.type
_entity.pdbx_description
1 polymer ?
#
loop_
_entity_poly.entity_id
_entity_poly.type
_entity_poly.pdbx_seq_one_letter_code
_entity_poly.pdbx_strand_id
1 'polypeptide(L)' 'MNDLVAIALLVAAYLLGSVCSAIIVCKIMALPDPRTQGSSNPGATNVMRIGGKKPALLTLAGDMLKG' A
#
# COMPACT_ATOMS: atom_id res chain seq x y z
N MET A 1 2.41 -1.06 30.74
CA MET A 1 2.93 -0.43 29.51
C MET A 1 2.70 1.07 29.68
N ASN A 2 3.73 1.91 29.52
CA ASN A 2 3.59 3.35 29.73
C ASN A 2 2.65 3.97 28.68
N ASP A 3 1.72 4.83 29.08
CA ASP A 3 0.77 5.46 28.16
C ASP A 3 1.47 6.21 27.01
N LEU A 4 2.60 6.86 27.32
CA LEU A 4 3.44 7.52 26.32
C LEU A 4 4.00 6.53 25.27
N VAL A 5 4.38 5.33 25.70
CA VAL A 5 4.86 4.27 24.79
C VAL A 5 3.72 3.76 23.92
N ALA A 6 2.52 3.59 24.49
CA ALA A 6 1.34 3.19 23.73
C ALA A 6 0.95 4.22 22.67
N ILE A 7 0.97 5.51 23.01
CA ILE A 7 0.71 6.61 22.07
C ILE A 7 1.75 6.63 20.96
N ALA A 8 3.04 6.49 21.29
CA ALA A 8 4.11 6.44 20.31
C ALA A 8 3.93 5.27 19.32
N LEU A 9 3.55 4.09 19.80
CA LEU A 9 3.28 2.92 18.96
C LEU A 9 2.05 3.12 18.05
N LEU A 10 0.98 3.74 18.55
CA LEU A 10 -0.21 4.04 17.75
C LEU A 10 0.12 5.02 16.61
N VAL A 11 0.88 6.08 16.92
CA VAL A 11 1.33 7.03 15.90
C VAL A 11 2.22 6.34 14.88
N ALA A 12 3.18 5.52 15.31
CA ALA A 12 4.05 4.79 14.40
C ALA A 12 3.26 3.83 13.49
N ALA A 13 2.32 3.07 14.05
CA ALA A 13 1.45 2.16 13.30
C ALA A 13 0.59 2.91 12.26
N TYR A 14 0.00 4.05 12.64
CA TYR A 14 -0.77 4.87 11.71
C TYR A 14 0.07 5.40 10.55
N LEU A 15 1.28 5.89 10.83
CA LEU A 15 2.19 6.40 9.80
C LEU A 15 2.67 5.29 8.86
N LEU A 16 3.02 4.12 9.40
CA LEU A 16 3.41 2.95 8.60
C LEU A 16 2.25 2.43 7.74
N GLY A 17 1.05 2.30 8.31
CA GLY A 17 -0.15 1.84 7.61
C GLY A 17 -0.62 2.81 6.52
N SER A 18 -0.34 4.11 6.67
CA SER A 18 -0.70 5.15 5.70
C SER A 18 0.12 5.11 4.41
N VAL A 19 1.20 4.32 4.36
CA VAL A 19 2.04 4.18 3.16
C VAL A 19 1.29 3.41 2.08
N CYS A 20 1.08 4.01 0.90
CA CYS A 20 0.34 3.37 -0.19
C CYS A 20 1.22 2.41 -1.02
N SER A 21 1.20 1.12 -0.70
CA SER A 21 1.96 0.07 -1.38
C SER A 21 1.70 0.02 -2.88
N ALA A 22 0.45 0.23 -3.32
CA ALA A 22 0.07 0.21 -4.72
C ALA A 22 0.82 1.26 -5.56
N ILE A 23 0.97 2.48 -5.03
CA ILE A 23 1.69 3.57 -5.72
C ILE A 23 3.18 3.23 -5.81
N ILE A 24 3.77 2.72 -4.71
CA ILE A 24 5.18 2.34 -4.66
C ILE A 24 5.47 1.22 -5.66
N VAL A 25 4.66 0.16 -5.65
CA VAL A 25 4.82 -0.98 -6.55
C VAL A 25 4.64 -0.56 -8.00
N CYS A 26 3.60 0.22 -8.33
CA CYS A 26 3.43 0.72 -9.69
C CYS A 26 4.63 1.56 -10.15
N LYS A 27 5.16 2.43 -9.29
CA LYS A 27 6.32 3.27 -9.63
C LYS A 27 7.60 2.46 -9.85
N ILE A 28 7.90 1.49 -8.98
CA ILE A 28 9.09 0.63 -9.09
C ILE A 28 9.00 -0.27 -10.33
N MET A 29 7.80 -0.72 -10.69
CA MET A 29 7.58 -1.59 -11.84
C MET A 29 7.28 -0.84 -13.14
N ALA A 30 7.47 0.49 -13.17
CA ALA A 30 7.20 1.35 -14.33
C ALA A 30 5.77 1.19 -14.91
N LEU A 31 4.79 0.99 -14.03
CA LEU A 31 3.38 0.91 -14.36
C LEU A 31 2.70 2.28 -14.23
N PRO A 32 1.57 2.49 -14.92
CA PRO A 32 0.75 3.70 -14.76
C PRO A 32 0.31 3.93 -13.30
N ASP A 33 0.11 5.20 -12.93
CA ASP A 33 -0.37 5.57 -11.59
C ASP A 33 -1.76 4.94 -11.32
N PRO A 34 -1.90 4.14 -10.25
CA PRO A 34 -3.15 3.45 -9.95
C PRO A 34 -4.30 4.38 -9.52
N ARG A 35 -4.01 5.66 -9.27
CA ARG A 35 -5.03 6.68 -8.97
C ARG A 35 -5.67 7.26 -10.23
N THR A 36 -5.00 7.13 -11.37
CA THR A 36 -5.50 7.66 -12.65
C THR A 36 -5.98 6.59 -13.60
N GLN A 37 -5.69 5.32 -13.33
CA GLN A 37 -6.05 4.19 -14.20
C GLN A 37 -6.93 3.15 -13.49
N GLY A 38 -7.65 2.36 -14.30
CA GLY A 38 -8.53 1.31 -13.82
C GLY A 38 -9.73 1.85 -13.03
N SER A 39 -9.88 1.44 -11.77
CA SER A 39 -10.94 1.95 -10.88
C SER A 39 -10.49 3.13 -10.02
N SER A 40 -9.27 3.65 -10.25
CA SER A 40 -8.69 4.78 -9.51
C SER A 40 -8.50 4.57 -8.00
N ASN A 41 -8.77 3.37 -7.49
CA ASN A 41 -8.50 3.00 -6.10
C ASN A 41 -7.11 2.35 -6.02
N PRO A 42 -6.15 2.89 -5.25
CA PRO A 42 -4.78 2.37 -5.20
C PRO A 42 -4.66 1.17 -4.26
N GLY A 43 -5.29 0.06 -4.65
CA GLY A 43 -5.21 -1.24 -3.96
C GLY A 43 -4.86 -2.39 -4.90
N ALA A 44 -4.58 -3.56 -4.32
CA ALA A 44 -4.10 -4.75 -5.05
C ALA A 44 -4.99 -5.16 -6.24
N THR A 45 -6.32 -5.08 -6.11
CA THR A 45 -7.27 -5.40 -7.19
C THR A 45 -7.12 -4.46 -8.39
N ASN A 46 -6.91 -3.16 -8.15
CA ASN A 46 -6.72 -2.23 -9.25
C ASN A 46 -5.32 -2.40 -9.88
N VAL A 47 -4.30 -2.65 -9.06
CA VAL A 47 -2.97 -3.00 -9.54
C VAL A 47 -3.01 -4.27 -10.39
N MET A 48 -3.84 -5.26 -10.05
CA MET A 48 -4.07 -6.45 -10.88
C MET A 48 -4.66 -6.10 -12.24
N ARG A 49 -5.59 -5.14 -12.28
CA ARG A 49 -6.21 -4.66 -13.52
C ARG A 49 -5.21 -3.93 -14.43
N ILE A 50 -4.29 -3.15 -13.85
CA ILE A 50 -3.36 -2.29 -14.60
C ILE A 50 -2.06 -3.01 -14.97
N GLY A 51 -1.52 -3.85 -14.07
CA GLY A 51 -0.19 -4.45 -14.21
C GLY A 51 -0.14 -5.97 -14.06
N GLY A 52 -1.26 -6.64 -13.83
CA GLY A 52 -1.35 -8.09 -13.71
C GLY A 52 -0.98 -8.66 -12.33
N LYS A 53 -0.82 -9.99 -12.26
CA LYS A 53 -0.76 -10.72 -10.98
C LYS A 53 0.48 -10.41 -10.12
N LYS A 54 1.64 -10.21 -10.74
CA LYS A 54 2.91 -9.94 -10.02
C LYS A 54 2.87 -8.64 -9.18
N PRO A 55 2.58 -7.45 -9.77
CA PRO A 55 2.49 -6.21 -8.99
C PRO A 55 1.31 -6.24 -8.01
N ALA A 56 0.21 -6.93 -8.34
CA ALA A 56 -0.92 -7.08 -7.43
C ALA A 56 -0.53 -7.85 -6.16
N LEU A 57 0.23 -8.94 -6.30
CA LEU A 57 0.70 -9.74 -5.17
C LEU A 57 1.66 -8.95 -4.29
N LEU A 58 2.59 -8.18 -4.88
CA LEU A 58 3.50 -7.31 -4.13
C LEU A 58 2.74 -6.22 -3.37
N THR A 59 1.73 -5.62 -4.00
CA THR A 59 0.86 -4.62 -3.37
C THR A 59 0.11 -5.23 -2.18
N LEU A 60 -0.49 -6.40 -2.38
CA LEU A 60 -1.22 -7.11 -1.33
C LEU A 60 -0.31 -7.47 -0.15
N ALA A 61 0.90 -7.99 -0.43
CA ALA A 61 1.88 -8.30 0.59
C ALA A 61 2.29 -7.05 1.38
N GLY A 62 2.56 -5.93 0.71
CA GLY A 62 2.87 -4.66 1.37
C GLY A 62 1.71 -4.14 2.24
N ASP A 63 0.47 -4.25 1.74
CA ASP A 63 -0.72 -3.85 2.49
C ASP A 63 -0.99 -4.73 3.71
N MET A 64 -0.67 -6.03 3.65
CA MET A 64 -0.76 -6.95 4.79
C MET A 64 0.36 -6.78 5.81
N LEU A 65 1.56 -6.35 5.40
CA LEU A 65 2.69 -6.17 6.31
C LEU A 65 2.58 -4.89 7.15
N LYS A 66 1.88 -3.88 6.64
CA LYS A 66 1.73 -2.57 7.30
C LYS A 66 0.45 -2.46 8.15
N GLY A 67 -0.45 -3.44 8.06
CA GLY A 67 -1.73 -3.50 8.78
C GLY A 67 -1.71 -4.57 9.86
#